data_AF-A0AA39FRU3-F1
#
_entry.id   AF-A0AA39FRU3-F1
#
_cell.length_a   1.000
_cell.length_b   1.000
_cell.length_c   1.000
_cell.angle_alpha   90.00
_cell.angle_beta   90.00
_cell.angle_gamma   90.00
#
_symmetry.space_group_name_H-M   'P 1'
#
loop_
_entity.id
_entity.type
_entity.pdbx_description
1 polymer ?
#
loop_
_entity_poly.entity_id
_entity_poly.type
_entity_poly.pdbx_seq_one_letter_code
_entity_poly.pdbx_strand_id
1 'polypeptide(L)'
;MAAKFSFGRIFSRQYATDMSFVPGYHNHASEKSVKLWKNLTFFVALPAVALGMINSYLLTQEEKKHHKRPEYIPYDYLGIRTKPFPWGDGNHTFFHNPARNPIPGVGYEADE
;
A
#
# COMPACT_ATOMS: atom_id res chain seq x y z
N MET A 1 16.08 -5.24 45.34
CA MET A 1 16.00 -6.49 44.56
C MET A 1 15.75 -6.13 43.10
N ALA A 2 16.70 -6.40 42.19
CA ALA A 2 16.59 -6.01 40.79
C ALA A 2 15.91 -7.12 39.98
N ALA A 3 14.70 -6.84 39.47
CA ALA A 3 14.02 -7.72 38.53
C ALA A 3 14.72 -7.65 37.16
N LYS A 4 15.35 -8.74 36.74
CA LYS A 4 15.88 -8.91 35.39
C LYS A 4 14.70 -9.07 34.43
N PHE A 5 14.26 -7.99 33.81
CA PHE A 5 13.30 -8.06 32.70
C PHE A 5 13.97 -8.76 31.51
N SER A 6 13.63 -10.02 31.29
CA SER A 6 14.05 -10.78 30.11
C SER A 6 13.21 -10.34 28.91
N PHE A 7 13.77 -9.48 28.06
CA PHE A 7 13.15 -8.99 26.82
C PHE A 7 13.24 -10.01 25.65
N GLY A 8 13.78 -11.21 25.89
CA GLY A 8 14.23 -12.13 24.82
C GLY A 8 13.20 -13.11 24.27
N ARG A 9 11.95 -13.13 24.76
CA ARG A 9 10.98 -14.21 24.45
C ARG A 9 9.86 -13.85 23.46
N ILE A 10 9.82 -12.62 22.94
CA ILE A 10 8.69 -12.17 22.11
C ILE A 10 8.76 -12.73 20.67
N PHE A 11 9.92 -13.19 20.19
CA PHE A 11 10.13 -13.56 18.78
C PHE A 11 10.07 -15.05 18.43
N SER A 12 9.76 -15.93 19.39
CA SER A 12 9.60 -17.37 19.14
C SER A 12 8.23 -17.86 19.58
N ARG A 13 7.16 -17.28 19.03
CA ARG A 13 5.84 -17.93 19.08
C ARG A 13 5.81 -19.00 18.00
N GLN A 14 5.57 -20.24 18.40
CA GLN A 14 5.40 -21.36 17.48
C GLN A 14 4.02 -21.19 16.81
N TYR A 15 4.01 -20.81 15.53
CA TYR A 15 2.78 -20.47 14.80
C TYR A 15 2.00 -21.69 14.29
N ALA A 16 2.55 -22.90 14.44
CA ALA A 16 1.90 -24.14 14.09
C ALA A 16 1.40 -24.84 15.36
N THR A 17 0.09 -25.06 15.44
CA THR A 17 -0.48 -26.10 16.30
C THR A 17 0.03 -27.45 15.82
N ASP A 18 0.94 -28.05 16.58
CA ASP A 18 1.42 -29.40 16.29
C ASP A 18 0.26 -30.39 16.52
N MET A 19 -0.31 -30.90 15.43
CA MET A 19 -1.35 -31.93 15.43
C MET A 19 -0.76 -33.33 15.17
N SER A 20 0.45 -33.59 15.69
CA SER A 20 1.12 -34.90 15.62
C SER A 20 0.27 -36.06 16.17
N PHE A 21 -0.80 -35.78 16.92
CA PHE A 21 -1.80 -36.75 17.37
C PHE A 21 -2.75 -37.26 16.25
N VAL A 22 -2.92 -36.54 15.14
CA VAL A 22 -3.83 -36.92 14.04
C VAL A 22 -3.10 -37.85 13.06
N PRO A 23 -3.60 -39.09 12.80
CA PRO A 23 -3.00 -40.00 11.83
C PRO A 23 -2.96 -39.39 10.42
N GLY A 24 -1.79 -39.39 9.78
CA GLY A 24 -1.58 -38.79 8.46
C GLY A 24 -1.25 -37.29 8.48
N TYR A 25 -1.16 -36.66 9.66
CA TYR A 25 -0.67 -35.29 9.77
C TYR A 25 0.84 -35.22 9.60
N HIS A 26 1.29 -34.42 8.62
CA HIS A 26 2.70 -34.10 8.42
C HIS A 26 2.91 -32.60 8.63
N ASN A 27 3.74 -32.25 9.63
CA ASN A 27 4.21 -30.88 9.79
C ASN A 27 5.08 -30.48 8.61
N HIS A 28 4.51 -29.80 7.61
CA HIS A 28 5.25 -29.24 6.48
C HIS A 28 6.13 -28.03 6.87
N ALA A 29 5.88 -27.45 8.04
CA ALA A 29 6.69 -26.38 8.62
C ALA A 29 7.82 -26.95 9.48
N SER A 30 8.86 -27.48 8.85
CA SER A 30 10.12 -27.77 9.54
C SER A 30 10.69 -26.49 10.16
N GLU A 31 11.31 -26.54 11.33
CA GLU A 31 12.02 -25.38 11.88
C GLU A 31 13.00 -24.75 10.89
N LYS A 32 13.61 -25.57 10.01
CA LYS A 32 14.50 -25.10 8.95
C LYS A 32 13.76 -24.26 7.91
N SER A 33 12.55 -24.65 7.52
CA SER A 33 11.76 -23.87 6.55
C SER A 33 11.27 -22.56 7.17
N VAL A 34 10.84 -22.57 8.44
CA VAL A 34 10.46 -21.35 9.15
C VAL A 34 11.65 -20.38 9.28
N LYS A 35 12.84 -20.89 9.65
CA LYS A 35 14.07 -20.07 9.73
C LYS A 35 14.48 -19.51 8.36
N LEU A 36 14.37 -20.31 7.29
CA LEU A 36 14.65 -19.87 5.92
C LEU A 36 13.76 -18.69 5.51
N TRP A 37 12.43 -18.84 5.63
CA TRP A 37 11.49 -17.79 5.25
C TRP A 37 11.65 -16.54 6.09
N LYS A 38 11.89 -16.68 7.40
CA LYS A 38 12.19 -15.56 8.29
C LYS A 38 13.41 -14.78 7.79
N ASN A 39 14.50 -15.49 7.47
CA ASN A 39 15.71 -14.86 6.96
C ASN A 39 15.48 -14.18 5.60
N LEU A 40 14.78 -14.83 4.67
CA LEU A 40 14.45 -14.22 3.38
C LEU A 40 13.62 -12.94 3.55
N THR A 41 12.63 -12.92 4.45
CA THR A 41 11.86 -11.71 4.72
C THR A 41 12.75 -10.57 5.21
N PHE A 42 13.60 -10.82 6.21
CA PHE A 42 14.41 -9.77 6.82
C PHE A 42 15.60 -9.32 5.98
N PHE A 43 16.25 -10.24 5.27
CA PHE A 43 17.50 -9.95 4.53
C PHE A 43 17.29 -9.70 3.04
N VAL A 44 16.14 -10.10 2.48
CA VAL A 44 15.86 -9.89 1.05
C VAL A 44 14.63 -9.01 0.86
N ALA A 45 13.48 -9.38 1.42
CA ALA A 45 12.24 -8.65 1.17
C ALA A 45 12.27 -7.22 1.74
N LEU A 46 12.70 -7.04 3.00
CA LEU A 46 12.76 -5.71 3.60
C LEU A 46 13.75 -4.78 2.88
N PRO A 47 15.01 -5.18 2.56
CA PRO A 47 15.89 -4.34 1.76
C PRO A 47 15.33 -4.04 0.36
N ALA A 48 14.72 -5.01 -0.32
CA ALA A 48 14.13 -4.78 -1.63
C ALA A 48 12.98 -3.76 -1.59
N VAL A 49 12.08 -3.88 -0.60
CA VAL A 49 11.00 -2.92 -0.38
C VAL A 49 11.57 -1.53 -0.02
N ALA A 50 12.61 -1.47 0.80
CA ALA A 50 13.25 -0.19 1.14
C ALA A 50 13.82 0.51 -0.10
N LEU A 51 14.50 -0.23 -0.98
CA LEU A 51 15.00 0.31 -2.25
C LEU A 51 13.86 0.76 -3.17
N GLY A 52 12.78 -0.02 -3.28
CA GLY A 52 11.58 0.37 -4.04
C GLY A 52 10.89 1.61 -3.48
N MET A 53 10.84 1.75 -2.14
CA MET A 53 10.29 2.92 -1.46
C MET A 53 11.14 4.17 -1.73
N ILE A 54 12.47 4.05 -1.69
CA ILE A 54 13.37 5.16 -2.02
C ILE A 54 13.19 5.57 -3.48
N ASN A 55 13.14 4.60 -4.41
CA ASN A 55 12.96 4.89 -5.83
C ASN A 55 11.62 5.59 -6.11
N SER A 56 10.50 5.06 -5.60
CA SER A 56 9.18 5.67 -5.76
C SER A 56 9.10 7.05 -5.11
N TYR A 57 9.69 7.23 -3.92
CA TYR A 57 9.75 8.54 -3.27
C TYR A 57 10.49 9.58 -4.11
N LEU A 58 11.67 9.24 -4.65
CA LEU A 58 12.44 10.15 -5.50
C LEU A 58 11.66 10.48 -6.78
N LEU A 59 11.07 9.48 -7.43
CA LEU A 59 10.25 9.68 -8.62
C LEU A 59 9.06 10.62 -8.36
N THR A 60 8.32 10.43 -7.27
CA THR A 60 7.22 11.32 -6.90
C THR A 60 7.70 12.75 -6.64
N GLN A 61 8.89 12.95 -6.07
CA GLN A 61 9.43 14.29 -5.85
C GLN A 61 9.89 14.96 -7.16
N GLU A 62 10.39 14.18 -8.12
CA GLU A 62 10.70 14.66 -9.47
C GLU A 62 9.43 15.02 -10.25
N GLU A 63 8.41 14.17 -10.20
CA GLU A 63 7.09 14.43 -10.80
C GLU A 63 6.48 15.72 -10.24
N LYS A 64 6.54 15.96 -8.93
CA LYS A 64 6.05 17.22 -8.34
C LYS A 64 6.80 18.45 -8.84
N LYS A 65 8.09 18.33 -9.18
CA LYS A 65 8.92 19.46 -9.64
C LYS A 65 8.74 19.75 -11.13
N HIS A 66 8.61 18.71 -11.94
CA HIS A 66 8.65 18.84 -13.40
C HIS A 66 7.29 18.64 -14.08
N HIS A 67 6.36 17.94 -13.45
CA HIS A 67 5.06 17.62 -14.03
C HIS A 67 4.03 18.69 -13.64
N LYS A 68 3.89 19.69 -14.51
CA LYS A 68 2.75 20.61 -14.45
C LYS A 68 1.47 19.88 -14.84
N ARG A 69 0.35 20.34 -14.30
CA ARG A 69 -0.96 19.78 -14.63
C ARG A 69 -1.27 20.08 -16.10
N PRO A 70 -1.84 19.14 -16.87
CA PRO A 70 -2.27 19.44 -18.23
C PRO A 70 -3.44 20.42 -18.21
N GLU A 71 -3.50 21.28 -19.21
CA GLU A 71 -4.64 22.18 -19.42
C GLU A 71 -5.94 21.39 -19.56
N TYR A 72 -7.04 21.93 -19.02
CA TYR A 72 -8.34 21.28 -19.14
C TYR A 72 -8.90 21.47 -20.55
N ILE A 73 -9.01 20.38 -21.29
CA ILE A 73 -9.71 20.35 -22.58
C ILE A 73 -10.96 19.47 -22.40
N PRO A 74 -12.17 20.01 -22.60
CA PRO A 74 -13.42 19.28 -22.41
C PRO A 74 -13.67 18.31 -23.57
N TYR A 75 -12.89 17.23 -23.63
CA TYR A 75 -13.13 16.15 -24.59
C TYR A 75 -14.44 15.43 -24.27
N ASP A 76 -15.26 15.16 -25.29
CA ASP A 76 -16.59 14.56 -25.13
C ASP A 76 -16.59 13.18 -24.44
N TYR A 77 -15.47 12.46 -24.53
CA TYR A 77 -15.29 11.15 -23.90
C TYR A 77 -14.78 11.22 -22.45
N LEU A 78 -14.33 12.39 -21.98
CA LEU A 78 -13.83 12.58 -20.63
C LEU A 78 -14.93 13.15 -19.72
N GLY A 79 -14.98 12.64 -18.49
CA GLY A 79 -15.87 13.20 -17.47
C GLY A 79 -17.37 13.01 -17.77
N ILE A 80 -17.75 12.08 -18.66
CA ILE A 80 -19.16 11.82 -18.96
C ILE A 80 -19.96 11.56 -17.68
N ARG A 81 -21.08 12.28 -17.53
CA ARG A 81 -22.01 12.10 -16.42
C ARG A 81 -23.44 11.88 -16.90
N THR A 82 -23.86 10.63 -16.98
CA THR A 82 -25.23 10.25 -17.38
C THR A 82 -26.23 10.34 -16.23
N LYS A 83 -25.75 10.13 -14.99
CA LYS A 83 -26.53 10.24 -13.75
C LYS A 83 -25.65 10.88 -12.67
N PRO A 84 -26.22 11.70 -11.77
CA PRO A 84 -25.46 12.22 -10.64
C PRO A 84 -24.99 11.07 -9.72
N PHE A 85 -23.84 11.25 -9.09
CA PHE A 85 -23.36 10.33 -8.06
C PHE A 85 -24.26 10.37 -6.82
N PRO A 86 -24.37 9.26 -6.06
CA PRO A 86 -25.23 9.18 -4.89
C PRO A 86 -24.66 9.85 -3.62
N TRP A 87 -23.69 10.75 -3.74
CA TRP A 87 -23.06 11.46 -2.63
C TRP A 87 -22.71 12.91 -3.03
N GLY A 88 -22.47 13.74 -2.01
CA GLY A 88 -22.02 15.11 -2.20
C GLY A 88 -22.96 15.92 -3.09
N ASP A 89 -22.39 16.61 -4.07
CA ASP A 89 -23.10 17.40 -5.08
C ASP A 89 -23.51 16.57 -6.33
N GLY A 90 -23.20 15.28 -6.35
CA GLY A 90 -23.46 14.39 -7.47
C GLY A 90 -22.50 14.56 -8.66
N ASN A 91 -21.56 15.52 -8.62
CA ASN A 91 -20.62 15.78 -9.70
C ASN A 91 -19.18 15.34 -9.34
N HIS A 92 -18.81 15.38 -8.06
CA HIS A 92 -17.49 15.01 -7.57
C HIS A 92 -17.29 13.50 -7.44
N THR A 93 -16.19 12.98 -8.01
CA THR A 93 -15.82 11.57 -7.85
C THR A 93 -15.53 11.24 -6.39
N PHE A 94 -15.61 9.95 -6.03
CA PHE A 94 -15.43 9.53 -4.64
C PHE A 94 -14.05 9.91 -4.06
N PHE A 95 -13.01 9.86 -4.90
CA PHE A 95 -11.66 10.33 -4.58
C PHE A 95 -11.32 11.57 -5.42
N HIS A 96 -12.12 12.62 -5.29
CA HIS A 96 -11.89 13.88 -6.00
C HIS A 96 -10.71 14.65 -5.42
N ASN A 97 -9.81 15.11 -6.29
CA ASN A 97 -8.74 16.03 -5.96
C ASN A 97 -8.96 17.35 -6.72
N PRO A 98 -9.36 18.45 -6.05
CA PRO A 98 -9.63 19.73 -6.71
C PRO A 98 -8.47 20.27 -7.56
N ALA A 99 -7.22 19.92 -7.20
CA ALA A 99 -6.02 20.36 -7.91
C ALA A 99 -5.67 19.49 -9.12
N ARG A 100 -6.20 18.27 -9.26
CA ARG A 100 -5.77 17.31 -10.30
C ARG A 100 -6.92 16.70 -11.12
N ASN A 101 -8.13 16.74 -10.61
CA ASN A 101 -9.29 16.15 -11.27
C ASN A 101 -10.22 17.28 -11.71
N PRO A 102 -10.36 17.53 -13.02
CA PRO A 102 -11.26 18.57 -13.50
C PRO A 102 -12.71 18.10 -13.48
N ILE A 103 -13.62 19.03 -13.28
CA ILE A 103 -15.06 18.81 -13.34
C ILE A 103 -15.55 19.06 -14.78
N PRO A 104 -16.42 18.19 -15.32
CA PRO A 104 -16.99 18.39 -16.65
C PRO A 104 -17.67 19.76 -16.78
N GLY A 105 -17.26 20.56 -17.76
CA GLY A 105 -17.86 21.86 -18.06
C GLY A 105 -17.37 23.04 -17.21
N VAL A 106 -16.70 22.79 -16.07
CA VAL A 106 -16.14 23.83 -15.20
C VAL A 106 -14.61 23.88 -15.30
N GLY A 107 -13.97 22.72 -15.46
CA GLY A 107 -12.51 22.58 -15.42
C GLY A 107 -11.99 22.31 -14.03
N TYR A 108 -10.76 22.73 -13.75
CA TYR A 108 -10.16 22.55 -12.43
C TYR A 108 -10.66 23.60 -11.45
N GLU A 109 -10.94 23.18 -10.21
CA GLU A 109 -11.48 24.07 -9.18
C GLU A 109 -10.40 24.82 -8.42
N ALA A 110 -9.21 24.22 -8.29
CA ALA A 110 -8.06 24.88 -7.70
C ALA A 110 -7.13 25.44 -8.77
N ASP A 111 -6.64 26.65 -8.50
CA ASP A 111 -5.52 27.25 -9.19
C ASP A 111 -4.29 26.33 -9.10
N GLU A 112 -3.38 26.45 -10.07
CA GLU A 112 -2.15 25.64 -10.11
C GLU A 112 -1.21 25.90 -8.92
#